data_AF-A0A6J1D860-F1
#
_entry.id   AF-A0A6J1D860-F1
#
_cell.length_a   1.000
_cell.length_b   1.000
_cell.length_c   1.000
_cell.angle_alpha   90.00
_cell.angle_beta   90.00
_cell.angle_gamma   90.00
#
_symmetry.space_group_name_H-M   'P 1'
#
loop_
_entity.id
_entity.type
_entity.pdbx_description
1 polymer ?
#
loop_
_entity_poly.entity_id
_entity_poly.type
_entity_poly.pdbx_seq_one_letter_code
_entity_poly.pdbx_strand_id
1 'polypeptide(L)'
;MSPYRIVFGKACHFPLELEHRAYWATRKLNFDYVAAGEARLLQLPELDEFRQFSYENGKLKSRWSGPFVVEHVYGHGAVDLKGSKGNIFKDQDPTFVNIAPNAI
;
A
#
# COMPACT_ATOMS: atom_id res chain seq x y z
N MET A 1 54.64 -23.54 14.75
CA MET A 1 54.71 -22.54 13.65
C MET A 1 54.09 -23.19 12.42
N SER A 2 52.96 -22.67 11.94
CA SER A 2 52.28 -23.20 10.76
C SER A 2 52.81 -22.51 9.48
N PRO A 3 53.12 -23.23 8.40
CA PRO A 3 53.80 -22.69 7.22
C PRO A 3 52.77 -22.20 6.19
N TYR A 4 52.12 -21.07 6.45
CA TYR A 4 51.30 -20.44 5.41
C TYR A 4 52.16 -19.44 4.62
N ARG A 5 52.60 -19.87 3.42
CA ARG A 5 53.23 -18.99 2.44
C ARG A 5 52.16 -18.48 1.49
N ILE A 6 51.68 -17.26 1.70
CA ILE A 6 50.79 -16.58 0.75
C ILE A 6 51.64 -16.14 -0.45
N VAL A 7 51.43 -16.80 -1.58
CA VAL A 7 52.03 -16.42 -2.86
C VAL A 7 51.06 -15.45 -3.54
N PHE A 8 51.35 -14.15 -3.48
CA PHE A 8 50.66 -13.17 -4.30
C PHE A 8 51.10 -13.34 -5.75
N GLY A 9 50.34 -14.14 -6.52
CA GLY A 9 50.35 -14.04 -7.98
C GLY A 9 49.96 -12.61 -8.36
N LYS A 10 50.66 -12.03 -9.33
CA LYS A 10 50.52 -10.62 -9.76
C LYS A 10 49.06 -10.30 -10.15
N ALA A 11 48.24 -9.91 -9.17
CA ALA A 11 46.82 -9.58 -9.32
C ALA A 11 46.60 -8.06 -9.33
N CYS A 12 47.56 -7.28 -9.83
CA CYS A 12 47.44 -5.82 -9.89
C CYS A 12 46.52 -5.32 -11.02
N HIS A 13 45.86 -6.22 -11.77
CA HIS A 13 44.79 -5.87 -12.73
C HIS A 13 43.39 -6.20 -12.20
N PHE A 14 43.26 -7.03 -11.16
CA PHE A 14 41.98 -7.52 -10.66
C PHE A 14 41.09 -6.41 -10.05
N PRO A 15 41.63 -5.46 -9.26
CA PRO A 15 40.84 -4.34 -8.75
C PRO A 15 40.34 -3.42 -9.88
N LEU A 16 41.18 -3.13 -10.87
CA LEU A 16 40.83 -2.27 -12.01
C LEU A 16 39.78 -2.93 -12.90
N GLU A 17 39.85 -4.25 -13.12
CA GLU A 17 38.82 -4.97 -13.86
C GLU A 17 37.48 -4.94 -13.14
N LEU A 18 37.48 -5.06 -11.81
CA LEU A 18 36.27 -4.96 -10.99
C LEU A 18 35.69 -3.53 -11.02
N GLU A 19 36.53 -2.50 -10.89
CA GLU A 19 36.11 -1.10 -11.00
C GLU A 19 35.57 -0.78 -12.40
N HIS A 20 36.22 -1.28 -13.46
CA HIS A 20 35.76 -1.13 -14.84
C HIS A 20 34.44 -1.85 -15.07
N ARG A 21 34.26 -3.07 -14.56
CA ARG A 21 32.98 -3.80 -14.64
C ARG A 21 31.88 -3.10 -13.86
N ALA A 22 32.18 -2.57 -12.66
CA ALA A 22 31.24 -1.78 -11.87
C ALA A 22 30.86 -0.49 -12.63
N TYR A 23 31.84 0.21 -13.21
CA TYR A 23 31.62 1.40 -14.04
C TYR A 23 30.72 1.10 -15.24
N TRP A 24 30.97 0.00 -15.98
CA TRP A 24 30.12 -0.39 -17.11
C TRP A 24 28.74 -0.86 -16.68
N ALA A 25 28.61 -1.53 -15.54
CA ALA A 25 27.31 -1.88 -14.96
C ALA A 25 26.53 -0.61 -14.57
N THR A 26 27.16 0.36 -13.91
CA THR A 26 26.56 1.66 -13.58
C THR A 26 26.22 2.44 -14.84
N ARG A 27 27.08 2.44 -15.86
CA ARG A 27 26.83 3.08 -17.15
C ARG A 27 25.68 2.41 -17.91
N LYS A 28 25.55 1.08 -17.80
CA LYS A 28 24.43 0.30 -18.34
C LYS A 28 23.14 0.52 -17.54
N LEU A 29 23.21 0.78 -16.24
CA LEU A 29 22.04 1.17 -15.46
C LEU A 29 21.66 2.65 -15.71
N ASN A 30 22.61 3.47 -16.14
CA ASN A 30 22.41 4.80 -16.72
C ASN A 30 22.07 4.73 -18.23
N PHE A 31 21.47 3.64 -18.72
CA PHE A 31 20.83 3.63 -20.03
C PHE A 31 19.63 4.58 -19.96
N ASP A 32 19.90 5.80 -20.41
CA ASP A 32 19.00 6.91 -20.65
C ASP A 32 17.88 7.04 -19.60
N TYR A 33 18.20 7.72 -18.50
CA TYR A 33 17.22 8.07 -17.47
C TYR A 33 16.03 8.86 -18.03
N VAL A 34 16.18 9.52 -19.20
CA VAL A 34 15.07 10.17 -19.92
C VAL A 34 14.19 9.10 -20.54
N ALA A 35 14.74 8.17 -21.32
CA ALA A 35 13.97 7.05 -21.89
C ALA A 35 13.35 6.15 -20.82
N ALA A 36 14.06 5.88 -19.71
CA ALA A 36 13.53 5.13 -18.57
C ALA A 36 12.47 5.92 -17.79
N GLY A 37 12.59 7.25 -17.74
CA GLY A 37 11.59 8.16 -17.20
C GLY A 37 10.32 8.19 -18.06
N GLU A 38 10.49 8.29 -19.38
CA GLU A 38 9.41 8.24 -20.38
C GLU A 38 8.69 6.89 -20.34
N ALA A 39 9.40 5.77 -20.31
CA ALA A 39 8.80 4.44 -20.16
C ALA A 39 8.00 4.31 -18.86
N ARG A 40 8.48 4.91 -17.76
CA ARG A 40 7.75 4.96 -16.49
C ARG A 40 6.51 5.86 -16.56
N LEU A 41 6.61 7.01 -17.24
CA LEU A 41 5.48 7.91 -17.47
C LEU A 41 4.38 7.23 -18.30
N LEU A 42 4.75 6.42 -19.30
CA LEU A 42 3.81 5.64 -20.11
C LEU A 42 3.12 4.52 -19.31
N GLN A 43 3.71 4.05 -18.21
CA GLN A 43 3.11 3.05 -17.29
C GLN A 43 2.21 3.69 -16.22
N LEU A 44 2.27 5.01 -16.02
CA LEU A 44 1.43 5.69 -15.03
C LEU A 44 -0.08 5.57 -15.31
N PRO A 45 -0.57 5.65 -16.57
CA PRO A 45 -2.00 5.49 -16.87
C PRO A 45 -2.51 4.10 -16.48
N GLU A 46 -1.73 3.05 -16.77
CA GLU A 46 -2.09 1.67 -16.40
C GLU A 46 -2.24 1.53 -14.88
N LEU A 47 -1.28 2.08 -14.12
CA LEU A 47 -1.32 2.06 -12.66
C LEU A 47 -2.49 2.88 -12.09
N ASP A 48 -2.87 3.98 -12.75
CA ASP A 48 -4.02 4.80 -12.35
C ASP A 48 -5.35 4.09 -12.64
N GLU A 49 -5.44 3.38 -13.77
CA GLU A 49 -6.57 2.49 -14.09
C GLU A 49 -6.71 1.37 -13.07
N PHE A 50 -5.61 0.72 -12.67
CA PHE A 50 -5.65 -0.31 -11.61
C PHE A 50 -6.09 0.26 -10.26
N ARG A 51 -5.63 1.47 -9.91
CA ARG A 51 -6.09 2.18 -8.69
C ARG A 51 -7.58 2.48 -8.75
N GLN A 52 -8.05 3.00 -9.86
CA GLN A 52 -9.45 3.35 -10.05
C GLN A 52 -10.35 2.11 -10.06
N PHE A 53 -9.92 1.03 -10.72
CA PHE A 53 -10.60 -0.26 -10.68
C PHE A 53 -10.69 -0.81 -9.25
N SER A 54 -9.60 -0.76 -8.49
CA SER A 54 -9.62 -1.16 -7.07
C SER A 54 -10.53 -0.27 -6.22
N TYR A 55 -10.61 1.03 -6.51
CA TYR A 55 -11.49 1.95 -5.78
C TYR A 55 -12.96 1.69 -6.11
N GLU A 56 -13.29 1.41 -7.37
CA GLU A 56 -14.66 1.08 -7.79
C GLU A 56 -15.12 -0.27 -7.26
N ASN A 57 -14.25 -1.29 -7.30
CA ASN A 57 -14.57 -2.63 -6.80
C ASN A 57 -14.43 -2.75 -5.27
N GLY A 58 -13.60 -1.92 -4.65
CA GLY A 58 -13.36 -1.87 -3.20
C GLY A 58 -14.34 -0.99 -2.43
N LYS A 59 -15.29 -0.34 -3.11
CA LYS A 59 -16.45 0.29 -2.45
C LYS A 59 -17.29 -0.79 -1.78
N LEU A 60 -16.91 -1.13 -0.55
CA LEU A 60 -17.80 -1.80 0.39
C LEU A 60 -19.04 -0.92 0.51
N LYS A 61 -20.13 -1.31 -0.16
CA LYS A 61 -21.42 -0.69 0.07
C LYS A 61 -21.75 -0.93 1.53
N SER A 62 -21.70 0.12 2.35
CA SER A 62 -22.23 0.06 3.70
C SER A 62 -23.65 -0.50 3.59
N ARG A 63 -23.94 -1.57 4.36
CA ARG A 63 -25.32 -2.10 4.46
C ARG A 63 -26.32 -1.02 4.89
N TRP A 64 -25.78 0.01 5.53
CA TRP A 64 -26.44 1.18 6.06
C TRP A 64 -26.53 2.27 4.99
N SER A 65 -27.75 2.66 4.64
CA SER A 65 -28.01 3.75 3.70
C SER A 65 -28.43 5.02 4.44
N GLY A 66 -27.45 5.88 4.74
CA GLY A 66 -27.68 7.24 5.23
C GLY A 66 -27.22 7.48 6.66
N PRO A 67 -27.27 8.74 7.12
CA PRO A 67 -26.94 9.12 8.50
C PRO A 67 -28.05 8.64 9.45
N PHE A 68 -27.64 7.99 10.54
CA PHE A 68 -28.52 7.53 11.61
C PHE A 68 -28.11 8.18 12.92
N VAL A 69 -29.09 8.54 13.73
CA VAL A 69 -28.85 9.03 15.11
C VAL A 69 -29.15 7.90 16.07
N VAL A 70 -28.23 7.63 16.99
CA VAL A 70 -28.45 6.69 18.08
C VAL A 70 -29.39 7.33 19.10
N GLU A 71 -30.53 6.70 19.36
CA GLU A 71 -31.50 7.20 20.34
C GLU A 71 -31.31 6.52 21.69
N HIS A 72 -31.15 5.19 21.71
CA HIS A 72 -30.89 4.40 22.93
C HIS A 72 -29.91 3.27 22.67
N VAL A 73 -29.01 3.04 23.63
CA VAL A 73 -28.11 1.87 23.68
C VAL A 73 -28.49 1.01 24.87
N TYR A 74 -28.78 -0.26 24.62
CA TYR A 74 -29.11 -1.22 25.67
C TYR A 74 -27.86 -1.89 26.21
N GLY A 75 -27.84 -2.24 27.50
CA GLY A 75 -26.67 -2.91 28.13
C GLY A 75 -26.29 -4.27 27.54
N HIS A 76 -27.17 -4.87 26.73
CA HIS A 76 -26.92 -6.11 25.99
C HIS A 76 -26.45 -5.88 24.54
N GLY A 77 -26.12 -4.64 24.16
CA GLY A 77 -25.50 -4.30 22.87
C GLY A 77 -26.47 -3.97 21.72
N ALA A 78 -27.79 -4.04 21.94
CA ALA A 78 -28.76 -3.55 20.95
C ALA A 78 -28.79 -2.01 20.92
N VAL A 79 -29.10 -1.44 19.77
CA VAL A 79 -29.17 0.02 19.56
C VAL A 79 -30.45 0.40 18.83
N ASP A 80 -31.16 1.41 19.31
CA ASP A 80 -32.27 2.03 18.58
C ASP A 80 -31.72 3.17 17.72
N LEU A 81 -31.93 3.06 16.41
CA LEU A 81 -31.45 3.99 15.40
C LEU A 81 -32.62 4.77 14.82
N LYS A 82 -32.48 6.09 14.81
CA LYS A 82 -33.44 7.01 14.20
C LYS A 82 -32.94 7.45 12.83
N GLY A 83 -33.70 7.13 11.80
CA GLY A 83 -33.47 7.61 10.44
C GLY A 83 -33.91 9.06 10.26
N SER A 84 -33.52 9.68 9.13
CA SER A 84 -33.89 11.05 8.78
C SER A 84 -35.40 11.29 8.67
N LYS A 85 -36.19 10.23 8.43
CA LYS A 85 -37.65 10.28 8.36
C LYS A 85 -38.33 10.15 9.73
N GLY A 86 -37.55 10.10 10.81
CA GLY A 86 -38.04 9.97 12.19
C GLY A 86 -38.48 8.56 12.58
N ASN A 87 -38.36 7.58 11.68
CA ASN A 87 -38.59 6.18 11.96
C ASN A 87 -37.44 5.61 12.81
N ILE A 88 -37.80 4.83 13.82
CA ILE A 88 -36.86 4.15 14.72
C ILE A 88 -36.84 2.67 14.37
N PHE A 89 -35.65 2.09 14.26
CA PHE A 89 -35.47 0.65 14.08
C PHE A 89 -34.35 0.15 14.98
N LYS A 90 -34.54 -1.07 15.49
CA LYS A 90 -33.64 -1.71 16.42
C LYS A 90 -32.60 -2.51 15.65
N ASP A 91 -31.33 -2.21 15.89
CA ASP A 91 -30.22 -2.99 15.38
C ASP A 91 -29.59 -3.84 16.48
N GLN A 92 -29.20 -5.06 16.11
CA GLN A 92 -28.52 -6.01 17.00
C GLN A 92 -27.11 -6.33 16.50
N ASP A 93 -26.65 -5.68 15.43
CA ASP A 93 -25.33 -5.91 14.88
C ASP A 93 -24.24 -5.30 15.78
N PRO A 94 -23.37 -6.11 16.41
CA PRO A 94 -22.33 -5.61 17.31
C PRO A 94 -21.26 -4.78 16.58
N THR A 95 -21.24 -4.79 15.24
CA THR A 95 -20.29 -4.01 14.45
C THR A 95 -20.73 -2.56 14.24
N PHE A 96 -22.00 -2.21 14.45
CA PHE A 96 -22.53 -0.87 14.20
C PHE A 96 -21.87 0.21 15.06
N VAL A 97 -21.70 -0.07 16.36
CA VAL A 97 -21.11 0.86 17.33
C VAL A 97 -19.65 1.20 16.98
N ASN A 98 -18.93 0.28 16.33
CA ASN A 98 -17.53 0.49 15.94
C ASN A 98 -17.35 1.38 14.69
N ILE A 99 -18.41 1.61 13.91
CA ILE A 99 -18.36 2.37 12.65
C ILE A 99 -18.79 3.83 12.85
N ALA A 100 -19.49 4.14 13.95
CA ALA A 100 -19.90 5.50 14.31
C ALA A 100 -19.06 6.00 15.51
N PRO A 101 -17.83 6.50 15.29
CA PRO A 101 -16.92 6.92 16.37
C PRO A 101 -17.42 8.11 17.22
N ASN A 102 -18.55 8.71 16.87
CA ASN A 102 -19.15 9.86 17.57
C ASN A 102 -20.45 9.49 18.32
N ALA A 103 -20.74 8.20 18.52
CA ALA A 103 -21.88 7.75 19.30
C ALA A 103 -21.49 7.48 20.77
N ILE A 104 -20.94 8.49 21.44
CA ILE A 104 -20.80 8.55 22.91
C ILE A 104 -21.16 9.97 23.35
#